data_AF-A0A4R6LUB1-F1
#
_entry.id   AF-A0A4R6LUB1-F1
#
_cell.length_a   1.000
_cell.length_b   1.000
_cell.length_c   1.000
_cell.angle_alpha   90.00
_cell.angle_beta   90.00
_cell.angle_gamma   90.00
#
_symmetry.space_group_name_H-M   'P 1'
#
loop_
_entity.id
_entity.type
_entity.pdbx_description
1 polymer ?
#
loop_
_entity_poly.entity_id
_entity_poly.type
_entity_poly.pdbx_seq_one_letter_code
_entity_poly.pdbx_strand_id
1 'polypeptide(L)'
;MNIEKNSGYVLFINLILITLIGLFIPLLIQQQKLNYRILNNRITAAQNKEAVESALQYQLYFLRKDNLLLNEELNFSQKRKVKIEGKEDDNFIYLTAELDSEISYKAEMKLKKDSLKIVNKIIYRSE
;
A
#
# COMPACT_ATOMS: atom_id res chain seq x y z
N MET A 1 12.87 67.85 10.19
CA MET A 1 11.91 66.80 9.76
C MET A 1 12.71 65.51 9.62
N ASN A 2 12.68 64.66 10.65
CA ASN A 2 13.64 63.56 10.86
C ASN A 2 13.16 62.27 10.16
N ILE A 3 13.28 62.22 8.82
CA ILE A 3 12.83 61.05 8.04
C ILE A 3 13.99 60.08 7.72
N GLU A 4 15.24 60.42 8.02
CA GLU A 4 16.40 59.70 7.47
C GLU A 4 16.95 58.51 8.30
N LYS A 5 16.43 58.22 9.51
CA LYS A 5 16.98 57.14 10.36
C LYS A 5 16.18 55.82 10.39
N ASN A 6 14.93 55.80 9.91
CA ASN A 6 14.07 54.61 9.98
C ASN A 6 13.92 53.85 8.65
N SER A 7 14.22 54.48 7.51
CA SER A 7 14.06 53.86 6.18
C SER A 7 15.00 52.67 5.96
N GLY A 8 16.25 52.76 6.42
CA GLY A 8 17.24 51.68 6.33
C GLY A 8 16.86 50.45 7.17
N TYR A 9 16.29 50.66 8.36
CA TYR A 9 15.80 49.58 9.22
C TYR A 9 14.60 48.86 8.61
N VAL A 10 13.67 49.60 7.99
CA VAL A 10 12.54 49.03 7.26
C VAL A 10 13.01 48.20 6.06
N LEU A 11 14.02 48.69 5.31
CA LEU A 11 14.65 47.94 4.22
C LEU A 11 15.29 46.64 4.71
N PHE A 12 16.02 46.69 5.81
CA PHE A 12 16.68 45.53 6.38
C PHE A 12 15.70 44.47 6.89
N ILE A 13 14.62 44.89 7.58
CA ILE A 13 13.53 43.99 7.99
C ILE A 13 12.87 43.34 6.78
N ASN A 14 12.56 44.11 5.73
CA ASN A 14 11.93 43.57 4.54
C ASN A 14 12.82 42.53 3.84
N LEU A 15 14.13 42.77 3.79
CA LEU A 15 15.09 41.83 3.21
C LEU A 15 15.15 40.52 4.04
N ILE A 16 15.16 40.61 5.37
CA ILE A 16 15.08 39.44 6.26
C ILE A 16 13.77 38.70 6.04
N LEU A 17 12.65 39.40 5.93
CA LEU A 17 11.35 38.77 5.70
C LEU A 17 11.31 38.03 4.36
N ILE A 18 11.77 38.67 3.28
CA ILE A 18 11.79 38.07 1.94
C ILE A 18 12.72 36.86 1.90
N THR A 19 13.88 36.92 2.55
CA THR A 19 14.80 35.77 2.62
C THR A 19 14.23 34.62 3.43
N LEU A 20 13.57 34.90 4.57
CA LEU A 20 12.84 33.89 5.34
C LEU A 20 11.74 33.25 4.49
N ILE A 21 10.88 34.06 3.85
CA ILE A 21 9.81 33.56 2.96
C ILE A 21 10.40 32.70 1.84
N GLY A 22 11.48 33.17 1.21
CA GLY A 22 12.18 32.46 0.13
C GLY A 22 12.78 31.12 0.55
N LEU A 23 13.14 30.95 1.82
CA LEU A 23 13.60 29.67 2.37
C LEU A 23 12.43 28.76 2.78
N PHE A 24 11.38 29.30 3.38
CA PHE A 24 10.26 28.52 3.89
C PHE A 24 9.36 27.96 2.78
N ILE A 25 9.11 28.71 1.70
CA ILE A 25 8.23 28.24 0.61
C ILE A 25 8.76 26.94 -0.03
N PRO A 26 10.04 26.82 -0.45
CA PRO A 26 10.57 25.58 -0.99
C PRO A 26 10.53 24.41 -0.01
N LEU A 27 10.76 24.68 1.28
CA LEU A 27 10.71 23.65 2.32
C LEU A 27 9.29 23.11 2.48
N LEU A 28 8.28 23.98 2.51
CA LEU A 28 6.87 23.58 2.58
C LEU A 28 6.45 22.76 1.37
N ILE A 29 6.87 23.15 0.16
CA ILE A 29 6.60 22.40 -1.07
C ILE A 29 7.23 21.00 -1.02
N GLN A 30 8.49 20.90 -0.56
CA GLN A 30 9.16 19.60 -0.39
C GLN A 30 8.43 18.70 0.62
N GLN A 31 8.01 19.27 1.75
CA GLN A 31 7.25 18.55 2.76
C GLN A 31 5.91 18.03 2.23
N GLN A 32 5.15 18.86 1.50
CA GLN A 32 3.89 18.46 0.87
C GLN A 32 4.10 17.33 -0.15
N LYS A 33 5.14 17.42 -0.98
CA LYS A 33 5.48 16.38 -1.96
C LYS A 33 5.83 15.05 -1.29
N LEU A 34 6.58 15.07 -0.19
CA LEU A 34 6.90 13.88 0.59
C LEU A 34 5.63 13.28 1.22
N ASN A 35 4.80 14.11 1.85
CA ASN A 35 3.55 13.67 2.46
C ASN A 35 2.60 13.04 1.43
N TYR A 36 2.49 13.64 0.25
CA TYR A 36 1.70 13.08 -0.85
C TYR A 36 2.21 11.70 -1.28
N ARG A 37 3.52 11.53 -1.44
CA ARG A 37 4.12 10.22 -1.76
C ARG A 37 3.84 9.18 -0.68
N ILE A 38 4.01 9.54 0.60
CA ILE A 38 3.73 8.65 1.73
C ILE A 38 2.26 8.25 1.74
N LEU A 39 1.35 9.21 1.54
CA LEU A 39 -0.08 8.95 1.52
C LEU A 39 -0.45 8.01 0.36
N ASN A 40 0.04 8.27 -0.85
CA ASN A 40 -0.20 7.40 -1.99
C ASN A 40 0.32 5.99 -1.74
N ASN A 41 1.53 5.83 -1.20
CA ASN A 41 2.08 4.52 -0.87
C ASN A 41 1.22 3.78 0.17
N ARG A 42 0.67 4.48 1.17
CA ARG A 42 -0.25 3.90 2.15
C ARG A 42 -1.56 3.44 1.51
N ILE A 43 -2.13 4.26 0.63
CA ILE A 43 -3.35 3.92 -0.11
C ILE A 43 -3.11 2.68 -0.98
N THR A 44 -2.03 2.67 -1.75
CA THR A 44 -1.67 1.53 -2.61
C THR A 44 -1.41 0.27 -1.78
N ALA A 45 -0.68 0.36 -0.67
CA ALA A 45 -0.44 -0.78 0.21
C ALA A 45 -1.75 -1.34 0.81
N ALA A 46 -2.68 -0.48 1.21
CA ALA A 46 -3.98 -0.90 1.71
C ALA A 46 -4.80 -1.62 0.63
N GLN A 47 -4.88 -1.05 -0.58
CA GLN A 47 -5.56 -1.67 -1.73
C GLN A 47 -4.94 -3.02 -2.10
N ASN A 48 -3.61 -3.11 -2.12
CA ASN A 48 -2.90 -4.32 -2.48
C ASN A 48 -3.14 -5.43 -1.44
N LYS A 49 -3.09 -5.08 -0.16
CA LYS A 49 -3.44 -6.00 0.94
C LYS A 49 -4.87 -6.53 0.78
N GLU A 50 -5.81 -5.65 0.50
CA GLU A 50 -7.23 -5.99 0.31
C GLU A 50 -7.46 -6.86 -0.94
N ALA A 51 -6.73 -6.59 -2.03
CA ALA A 51 -6.82 -7.39 -3.25
C ALA A 51 -6.41 -8.85 -3.03
N VAL A 52 -5.28 -9.06 -2.34
CA VAL A 52 -4.78 -10.40 -2.03
C VAL A 52 -5.69 -11.12 -1.02
N GLU A 53 -6.23 -10.38 -0.06
CA GLU A 53 -7.23 -10.93 0.87
C GLU A 53 -8.52 -11.36 0.17
N SER A 54 -9.02 -10.54 -0.75
CA SER A 54 -10.21 -10.84 -1.55
C SER A 54 -9.97 -12.04 -2.47
N ALA A 55 -8.78 -12.18 -3.04
CA ALA A 55 -8.39 -13.33 -3.83
C ALA A 55 -8.38 -14.64 -3.03
N LEU A 56 -7.88 -14.62 -1.79
CA LEU A 56 -7.99 -15.78 -0.88
C LEU A 56 -9.45 -16.11 -0.55
N GLN A 57 -10.30 -15.10 -0.30
CA GLN A 57 -11.72 -15.33 -0.04
C GLN A 57 -12.42 -15.94 -1.25
N TYR A 58 -12.08 -15.47 -2.44
CA TYR A 58 -12.58 -16.02 -3.70
C TYR A 58 -12.18 -17.49 -3.86
N GLN A 59 -10.91 -17.84 -3.63
CA GLN A 59 -10.46 -19.22 -3.66
C GLN A 59 -11.17 -20.10 -2.63
N LEU A 60 -11.38 -19.58 -1.42
CA LEU A 60 -12.09 -20.28 -0.35
C LEU A 60 -13.58 -20.49 -0.68
N TYR A 61 -14.20 -19.57 -1.41
CA TYR A 61 -15.57 -19.74 -1.92
C TYR A 61 -15.67 -20.92 -2.89
N PHE A 62 -14.77 -20.99 -3.88
CA PHE A 62 -14.73 -22.12 -4.84
C PHE A 62 -14.41 -23.44 -4.16
N LEU A 63 -13.50 -23.43 -3.18
CA LEU A 63 -13.20 -24.62 -2.39
C LEU A 63 -14.43 -25.10 -1.61
N ARG A 64 -15.23 -24.20 -1.03
CA ARG A 64 -16.41 -24.59 -0.25
C ARG A 64 -17.58 -25.05 -1.10
N LYS A 65 -17.77 -24.44 -2.28
CA LYS A 65 -18.93 -24.67 -3.12
C LYS A 65 -18.72 -25.82 -4.10
N ASP A 66 -17.58 -25.80 -4.78
CA ASP A 66 -17.29 -26.68 -5.91
C ASP A 66 -16.15 -27.67 -5.59
N ASN A 67 -15.63 -27.65 -4.34
CA ASN A 67 -14.49 -28.45 -3.88
C ASN A 67 -13.27 -28.35 -4.79
N LEU A 68 -13.04 -27.14 -5.33
CA LEU A 68 -12.05 -26.90 -6.37
C LEU A 68 -10.93 -25.99 -5.86
N LEU A 69 -9.69 -26.43 -6.07
CA LEU A 69 -8.50 -25.64 -5.81
C LEU A 69 -8.10 -24.92 -7.09
N LEU A 70 -8.22 -23.60 -7.05
CA LEU A 70 -7.85 -22.75 -8.17
C LEU A 70 -6.33 -22.63 -8.28
N ASN A 71 -5.86 -22.58 -9.52
CA ASN A 71 -4.50 -22.21 -9.89
C ASN A 71 -4.57 -21.29 -11.11
N GLU A 72 -4.87 -20.01 -10.85
CA GLU A 72 -5.18 -19.04 -11.90
C GLU A 72 -4.59 -17.66 -11.60
N GLU A 73 -4.48 -16.86 -12.65
CA GLU A 73 -4.01 -15.48 -12.57
C GLU A 73 -5.15 -14.52 -12.90
N LEU A 74 -5.62 -13.78 -11.90
CA LEU A 74 -6.67 -12.78 -12.05
C LEU A 74 -6.06 -11.45 -12.49
N ASN A 75 -6.48 -10.99 -13.67
CA ASN A 75 -6.08 -9.71 -14.23
C ASN A 75 -7.15 -8.66 -13.92
N PHE A 76 -6.89 -7.76 -12.95
CA PHE A 76 -7.80 -6.67 -12.62
C PHE A 76 -7.67 -5.48 -13.59
N SER A 77 -6.49 -5.30 -14.20
CA SER A 77 -6.19 -4.29 -15.25
C SER A 77 -4.80 -4.58 -15.86
N GLN A 78 -4.36 -3.77 -16.83
CA GLN A 78 -3.08 -3.92 -17.55
C GLN A 78 -1.81 -3.93 -16.66
N LYS A 79 -1.92 -3.62 -15.36
CA LYS A 79 -0.79 -3.50 -14.42
C LYS A 79 -0.94 -4.23 -13.09
N ARG A 80 -2.04 -4.94 -12.84
CA ARG A 80 -2.28 -5.62 -11.56
C ARG A 80 -2.75 -7.04 -11.81
N LYS A 81 -1.90 -7.98 -11.46
CA LYS A 81 -2.14 -9.40 -11.60
C LYS A 81 -2.08 -10.06 -10.23
N VAL A 82 -3.13 -10.79 -9.88
CA VAL A 82 -3.16 -11.59 -8.64
C VAL A 82 -3.09 -13.05 -9.03
N LYS A 83 -2.02 -13.71 -8.65
CA LYS A 83 -1.90 -15.16 -8.77
C LYS A 83 -2.53 -15.83 -7.57
N ILE A 84 -3.37 -16.81 -7.82
CA ILE A 84 -4.04 -17.64 -6.82
C ILE A 84 -3.57 -19.07 -7.04
N GLU A 85 -3.11 -19.74 -5.99
CA GLU A 85 -2.66 -21.13 -6.06
C GLU A 85 -3.13 -21.90 -4.84
N GLY A 86 -3.74 -23.06 -5.08
CA GLY A 86 -4.21 -24.00 -4.05
C GLY A 86 -3.38 -25.27 -4.07
N LYS A 87 -2.89 -25.69 -2.91
CA LYS A 87 -2.19 -26.94 -2.70
C LYS A 87 -2.86 -27.73 -1.61
N GLU A 88 -2.79 -29.04 -1.71
CA GLU A 88 -3.34 -29.96 -0.73
C GLU A 88 -2.28 -30.97 -0.34
N ASP A 89 -2.32 -31.34 0.93
CA ASP A 89 -1.50 -32.37 1.57
C ASP A 89 -2.43 -33.32 2.34
N ASP A 90 -1.89 -34.37 2.95
CA ASP A 90 -2.70 -35.42 3.59
C ASP A 90 -3.70 -34.89 4.64
N ASN A 91 -3.30 -33.84 5.37
CA ASN A 91 -4.08 -33.27 6.48
C ASN A 91 -4.54 -31.82 6.26
N PHE A 92 -3.95 -31.11 5.30
CA PHE A 92 -4.11 -29.66 5.19
C PHE A 92 -4.29 -29.18 3.75
N ILE A 93 -5.03 -28.08 3.62
CA ILE A 93 -5.17 -27.33 2.37
C ILE A 93 -4.48 -25.99 2.56
N TYR A 94 -3.62 -25.62 1.62
CA TYR A 94 -2.87 -24.38 1.57
C TYR A 94 -3.39 -23.53 0.42
N LEU A 95 -3.90 -22.35 0.74
CA LEU A 95 -4.34 -21.35 -0.23
C LEU A 95 -3.35 -20.21 -0.20
N THR A 96 -2.89 -19.80 -1.37
CA THR A 96 -1.93 -18.70 -1.52
C THR A 96 -2.43 -17.74 -2.56
N ALA A 97 -2.30 -16.45 -2.26
CA ALA A 97 -2.55 -15.37 -3.19
C ALA A 97 -1.37 -14.42 -3.20
N GLU A 98 -0.96 -13.97 -4.37
CA GLU A 98 0.19 -13.09 -4.57
C GLU A 98 -0.16 -12.00 -5.58
N LEU A 99 0.11 -10.75 -5.26
CA LEU A 99 -0.09 -9.63 -6.16
C LEU A 99 1.25 -9.13 -6.68
N ASP A 100 1.44 -9.23 -8.00
CA ASP A 100 2.59 -8.65 -8.67
C ASP A 100 2.36 -7.15 -8.93
N SER A 101 3.01 -6.30 -8.13
CA SER A 101 2.96 -4.84 -8.24
C SER A 101 4.18 -4.19 -7.57
N GLU A 102 4.39 -2.88 -7.75
CA GLU A 102 5.47 -2.11 -7.07
C GLU A 102 5.47 -2.29 -5.53
N ILE A 103 4.31 -2.57 -4.94
CA ILE A 103 4.19 -2.93 -3.53
C ILE A 103 3.57 -4.33 -3.47
N SER A 104 4.39 -5.36 -3.67
CA SER A 104 3.94 -6.75 -3.67
C SER A 104 3.39 -7.15 -2.30
N TYR A 105 2.30 -7.90 -2.33
CA TYR A 105 1.70 -8.51 -1.14
C TYR A 105 1.42 -9.98 -1.41
N LYS A 106 1.63 -10.79 -0.38
CA LYS A 106 1.33 -12.20 -0.39
C LYS A 106 0.45 -12.54 0.81
N ALA A 107 -0.49 -13.44 0.60
CA ALA A 107 -1.29 -14.00 1.66
C ALA A 107 -1.32 -15.51 1.56
N GLU A 108 -1.25 -16.14 2.71
CA GLU A 108 -1.22 -17.58 2.86
C GLU A 108 -2.26 -17.98 3.90
N MET A 109 -3.05 -19.00 3.57
CA MET A 109 -4.06 -19.56 4.45
C MET A 109 -3.91 -21.07 4.51
N LYS A 110 -3.85 -21.60 5.74
CA LYS A 110 -3.80 -23.03 6.02
C LYS A 110 -5.12 -23.47 6.63
N LEU A 111 -5.75 -24.47 6.02
CA LEU A 111 -7.02 -25.06 6.41
C LEU A 111 -6.83 -26.52 6.78
N LYS A 112 -7.59 -27.05 7.75
CA LYS A 112 -7.72 -28.50 7.96
C LYS A 112 -8.64 -29.09 6.91
N LYS A 113 -8.24 -30.21 6.30
CA LYS A 113 -9.01 -30.89 5.25
C LYS A 113 -10.41 -31.33 5.73
N ASP A 114 -10.47 -32.00 6.88
CA ASP A 114 -11.73 -32.60 7.37
C ASP A 114 -12.79 -31.59 7.81
N SER A 115 -12.37 -30.42 8.29
CA SER A 115 -13.27 -29.43 8.92
C SER A 115 -13.31 -28.09 8.20
N LEU A 116 -12.45 -27.89 7.20
CA LEU A 116 -12.20 -26.61 6.53
C LEU A 116 -11.99 -25.44 7.51
N LYS A 117 -11.54 -25.74 8.75
CA LYS A 117 -11.22 -24.73 9.75
C LYS A 117 -9.89 -24.09 9.40
N ILE A 118 -9.87 -22.76 9.45
CA ILE A 118 -8.66 -21.95 9.29
C ILE A 118 -7.77 -22.20 10.51
N VAL A 119 -6.60 -22.78 10.25
CA VAL A 119 -5.55 -23.01 11.25
C VAL A 119 -4.66 -21.78 11.34
N ASN A 120 -4.33 -21.20 10.19
CA ASN A 120 -3.49 -20.03 10.11
C ASN A 120 -3.86 -19.19 8.88
N LYS A 121 -3.74 -17.87 9.01
CA LYS A 121 -3.86 -16.90 7.92
C LYS A 121 -2.84 -15.80 8.16
N ILE A 122 -1.95 -15.59 7.20
CA ILE A 122 -0.94 -14.54 7.25
C ILE A 122 -1.05 -13.71 5.98
N ILE A 123 -0.99 -12.39 6.13
CA ILE A 123 -0.88 -11.45 5.01
C ILE A 123 0.34 -10.60 5.26
N TYR A 124 1.27 -10.57 4.32
CA TYR A 124 2.53 -9.85 4.47
C TYR A 124 2.95 -9.21 3.15
N ARG A 125 3.81 -8.21 3.26
CA ARG A 125 4.43 -7.56 2.11
C ARG A 125 5.52 -8.49 1.60
N SER A 126 5.49 -8.84 0.32
CA SER A 126 6.59 -9.60 -0.30
C SER A 126 7.68 -8.63 -0.73
N GLU A 127 8.93 -9.05 -0.55
CA GLU A 127 10.09 -8.37 -1.13
C GLU A 127 10.18 -8.61 -2.64
#